data_AF-R0IL08-F1
#
_entry.id   AF-R0IL08-F1
#
_cell.length_a   1.000
_cell.length_b   1.000
_cell.length_c   1.000
_cell.angle_alpha   90.00
_cell.angle_beta   90.00
_cell.angle_gamma   90.00
#
_symmetry.space_group_name_H-M   'P 1'
#
loop_
_entity.id
_entity.type
_entity.pdbx_description
1 polymer ?
#
loop_
_entity_poly.entity_id
_entity_poly.type
_entity_poly.pdbx_seq_one_letter_code
_entity_poly.pdbx_strand_id
1 'polypeptide(L)'
;MEFARTILNIPVPKVLSWSVTDQNLVQAEYIIMEEARGSPPQEVWQDLSLRKKSAISRELDKSLFSFEECLIRVESEWGHFGTNEPCTYYFSAEKIQQHSEEIESFNKSQEFCKKLQGILNDEGYASNESFTKAVEILADLRQVGLNRLKGEERCRFEDETWWVVDLEGHGV
;
A
#
# COMPACT_ATOMS: atom_id res chain seq x y z
N MET A 1 20.77 -1.28 4.61
CA MET A 1 19.61 -0.82 3.80
C MET A 1 19.53 -1.43 2.40
N GLU A 2 20.56 -2.16 1.92
CA GLU A 2 20.53 -2.77 0.57
C GLU A 2 19.40 -3.78 0.38
N PHE A 3 19.09 -4.58 1.41
CA PHE A 3 17.95 -5.51 1.38
C PHE A 3 16.61 -4.80 1.10
N ALA A 4 16.32 -3.72 1.83
CA ALA A 4 15.10 -2.94 1.63
C ALA A 4 15.02 -2.34 0.22
N ARG A 5 16.15 -1.87 -0.32
CA ARG A 5 16.21 -1.30 -1.67
C ARG A 5 16.05 -2.35 -2.77
N THR A 6 16.76 -3.47 -2.67
CA THR A 6 16.94 -4.41 -3.78
C THR A 6 15.97 -5.58 -3.72
N ILE A 7 15.63 -6.06 -2.52
CA ILE A 7 14.68 -7.16 -2.33
C ILE A 7 13.26 -6.64 -2.14
N LEU A 8 13.08 -5.63 -1.29
CA LEU A 8 11.74 -5.07 -1.01
C LEU A 8 11.32 -3.97 -1.99
N ASN A 9 12.24 -3.54 -2.86
CA ASN A 9 12.01 -2.47 -3.82
C ASN A 9 11.50 -1.16 -3.16
N ILE A 10 11.92 -0.90 -1.92
CA ILE A 10 11.59 0.32 -1.19
C ILE A 10 12.60 1.41 -1.59
N PRO A 11 12.15 2.62 -1.98
CA PRO A 11 13.03 3.68 -2.46
C PRO A 11 13.79 4.37 -1.32
N VAL A 12 14.68 3.64 -0.64
CA VAL A 12 15.57 4.15 0.41
C VAL A 12 16.90 4.62 -0.17
N PRO A 13 17.58 5.65 0.38
CA PRO A 13 18.91 6.10 -0.07
C PRO A 13 20.00 5.02 -0.02
N LYS A 14 21.00 5.11 -0.88
CA LYS A 14 22.05 4.07 -0.97
C LYS A 14 23.00 4.28 0.18
N VAL A 15 23.41 3.20 0.82
CA VAL A 15 24.49 3.27 1.80
C VAL A 15 25.81 3.40 1.05
N LEU A 16 26.54 4.48 1.34
CA LEU A 16 27.86 4.75 0.77
C LEU A 16 28.97 4.22 1.68
N SER A 17 28.80 4.35 3.00
CA SER A 17 29.72 3.83 4.01
C SER A 17 29.00 3.67 5.34
N TRP A 18 29.44 2.74 6.20
CA TRP A 18 28.91 2.60 7.56
C TRP A 18 29.96 1.97 8.47
N SER A 19 29.85 2.20 9.77
CA SER A 19 30.62 1.55 10.81
C SER A 19 29.75 1.34 12.05
N VAL A 20 29.81 0.14 12.61
CA VAL A 20 29.13 -0.25 13.86
C VAL A 20 30.08 -0.24 15.06
N THR A 21 31.28 0.30 14.91
CA THR A 21 32.23 0.44 16.01
C THR A 21 32.69 1.87 16.12
N ASP A 22 33.09 2.27 17.31
CA ASP A 22 33.75 3.55 17.58
C ASP A 22 35.25 3.54 17.21
N GLN A 23 35.78 2.40 16.76
CA GLN A 23 37.16 2.23 16.30
C GLN A 23 37.37 2.79 14.88
N ASN A 24 36.96 4.04 14.66
CA ASN A 24 37.10 4.75 13.41
C ASN A 24 37.50 6.21 13.66
N LEU A 25 37.82 6.96 12.60
CA LEU A 25 38.32 8.34 12.71
C LEU A 25 37.34 9.32 13.37
N VAL A 26 36.04 9.02 13.34
CA VAL A 26 35.00 9.86 13.97
C VAL A 26 34.63 9.40 15.37
N GLN A 27 35.25 8.32 15.86
CA GLN A 27 35.08 7.78 17.21
C GLN A 27 33.63 7.48 17.60
N ALA A 28 32.81 7.17 16.60
CA ALA A 28 31.39 6.91 16.77
C ALA A 28 30.88 6.00 15.65
N GLU A 29 29.82 5.25 15.94
CA GLU A 29 29.07 4.51 14.92
C GLU A 29 28.46 5.49 13.91
N TYR A 30 28.44 5.10 12.63
CA TYR A 30 27.91 5.96 11.59
C TYR A 30 27.31 5.18 10.41
N ILE A 31 26.43 5.86 9.69
CA ILE A 31 25.98 5.47 8.36
C ILE A 31 25.98 6.71 7.47
N ILE A 32 26.67 6.63 6.34
CA ILE A 32 26.70 7.65 5.30
C ILE A 32 25.89 7.12 4.13
N MET A 33 24.93 7.91 3.67
CA MET A 33 24.02 7.55 2.60
C MET A 33 23.98 8.63 1.52
N GLU A 34 23.46 8.29 0.35
CA GLU A 34 23.06 9.26 -0.68
C GLU A 34 22.09 10.30 -0.11
N GLU A 35 22.17 11.52 -0.63
CA GLU A 35 21.18 12.56 -0.33
C GLU A 35 19.82 12.19 -0.92
N ALA A 36 18.78 12.17 -0.08
CA ALA A 36 17.41 11.97 -0.52
C ALA A 36 16.89 13.23 -1.22
N ARG A 37 16.74 13.17 -2.55
CA ARG A 37 16.22 14.29 -3.33
C ARG A 37 14.71 14.41 -3.15
N GLY A 38 14.25 15.62 -2.86
CA GLY A 38 12.82 15.95 -2.76
C GLY A 38 12.54 16.83 -1.56
N SER A 39 11.25 17.09 -1.32
CA SER A 39 10.78 17.80 -0.14
C SER A 39 10.14 16.81 0.82
N PRO A 40 10.41 16.91 2.13
CA PRO A 40 9.73 16.11 3.14
C PRO A 40 8.21 16.26 3.01
N PRO A 41 7.43 15.15 3.07
CA PRO A 41 5.99 15.24 2.98
C PRO A 41 5.40 16.22 3.99
N GLN A 42 5.92 16.29 5.21
CA GLN A 42 5.45 17.19 6.27
C GLN A 42 5.44 18.67 5.84
N GLU A 43 6.38 19.10 5.00
CA GLU A 43 6.51 20.48 4.57
C GLU A 43 5.53 20.83 3.44
N VAL A 44 5.29 19.89 2.52
CA VAL A 44 4.51 20.15 1.30
C VAL A 44 3.13 19.50 1.31
N TRP A 45 2.81 18.68 2.33
CA TRP A 45 1.61 17.83 2.33
C TRP A 45 0.37 18.65 2.06
N GLN A 46 0.17 19.76 2.77
CA GLN A 46 -1.06 20.54 2.64
C GLN A 46 -1.30 21.05 1.21
N ASP A 47 -0.21 21.43 0.53
CA ASP A 47 -0.24 21.98 -0.83
C ASP A 47 -0.33 20.91 -1.93
N LEU A 48 -0.15 19.63 -1.59
CA LEU A 48 -0.29 18.54 -2.55
C LEU A 48 -1.76 18.34 -2.94
N SER A 49 -1.99 18.11 -4.24
CA SER A 49 -3.28 17.65 -4.74
C SER A 49 -3.67 16.30 -4.11
N LEU A 50 -4.97 16.05 -3.98
CA LEU A 50 -5.50 14.81 -3.40
C LEU A 50 -4.94 13.55 -4.08
N ARG A 51 -4.71 13.60 -5.40
CA ARG A 51 -4.08 12.49 -6.15
C ARG A 51 -2.65 12.22 -5.72
N LYS A 52 -1.82 13.26 -5.55
CA LYS A 52 -0.44 13.10 -5.08
C LYS A 52 -0.42 12.54 -3.65
N LYS A 53 -1.31 13.03 -2.78
CA LYS A 53 -1.48 12.50 -1.42
C LYS A 53 -1.86 11.03 -1.44
N SER A 54 -2.87 10.66 -2.24
CA SER A 54 -3.33 9.28 -2.38
C SER A 54 -2.24 8.37 -2.96
N ALA A 55 -1.50 8.84 -3.97
CA ALA A 55 -0.39 8.09 -4.55
C ALA A 55 0.72 7.84 -3.51
N ILE A 56 1.11 8.85 -2.75
CA ILE A 56 2.11 8.72 -1.68
C ILE A 56 1.62 7.75 -0.60
N SER A 57 0.36 7.89 -0.14
CA SER A 57 -0.23 6.97 0.84
C SER A 57 -0.14 5.53 0.35
N ARG A 58 -0.56 5.27 -0.89
CA ARG A 58 -0.55 3.93 -1.48
C ARG A 58 0.85 3.31 -1.56
N GLU A 59 1.86 4.10 -1.91
CA GLU A 59 3.25 3.63 -1.96
C GLU A 59 3.82 3.38 -0.56
N LEU A 60 3.46 4.21 0.43
CA LEU A 60 3.82 4.00 1.83
C LEU A 60 3.18 2.72 2.38
N ASP A 61 1.89 2.54 2.15
CA ASP A 61 1.15 1.34 2.57
C ASP A 61 1.78 0.09 1.97
N LYS A 62 2.03 0.08 0.66
CA LYS A 62 2.70 -1.04 -0.02
C LYS A 62 4.07 -1.36 0.58
N SER A 63 4.87 -0.33 0.86
CA SER A 63 6.21 -0.50 1.43
C SER A 63 6.15 -1.06 2.85
N LEU A 64 5.21 -0.56 3.66
CA LEU A 64 4.96 -1.03 5.02
C LEU A 64 4.54 -2.50 5.02
N PHE A 65 3.53 -2.86 4.20
CA PHE A 65 3.08 -4.24 4.07
C PHE A 65 4.21 -5.18 3.64
N SER A 66 5.03 -4.78 2.65
CA SER A 66 6.16 -5.59 2.18
C SER A 66 7.20 -5.82 3.29
N PHE A 67 7.39 -4.83 4.15
CA PHE A 67 8.33 -4.94 5.26
C PHE A 67 7.79 -5.84 6.38
N GLU A 68 6.52 -5.69 6.75
CA GLU A 68 5.86 -6.55 7.74
C GLU A 68 5.85 -8.02 7.31
N GLU A 69 5.48 -8.33 6.07
CA GLU A 69 5.52 -9.67 5.51
C GLU A 69 6.93 -10.29 5.60
N CYS A 70 7.96 -9.49 5.31
CA CYS A 70 9.34 -9.96 5.46
C CYS A 70 9.74 -10.21 6.90
N LEU A 71 9.30 -9.39 7.86
CA LEU A 71 9.59 -9.64 9.27
C LEU A 71 8.88 -10.88 9.80
N ILE A 72 7.62 -11.12 9.39
CA ILE A 72 6.88 -12.34 9.72
C ILE A 72 7.61 -13.57 9.18
N ARG A 73 8.08 -13.51 7.93
CA ARG A 73 8.87 -14.62 7.35
C ARG A 73 10.19 -14.83 8.06
N VAL A 74 10.90 -13.76 8.44
CA VAL A 74 12.15 -13.85 9.20
C VAL A 74 11.93 -14.51 10.57
N GLU A 75 10.85 -14.17 11.27
CA GLU A 75 10.48 -14.84 12.51
C GLU A 75 10.20 -16.33 12.27
N SER A 76 9.35 -16.65 11.30
CA SER A 76 8.96 -18.04 10.99
C SER A 76 10.15 -18.91 10.56
N GLU A 77 11.12 -18.33 9.87
CA GLU A 77 12.29 -19.03 9.33
C GLU A 77 13.55 -18.79 10.19
N TRP A 78 13.42 -18.20 11.39
CA TRP A 78 14.56 -17.80 12.21
C TRP A 78 15.56 -18.95 12.47
N GLY A 79 15.04 -20.16 12.67
CA GLY A 79 15.85 -21.37 12.87
C GLY A 79 16.77 -21.73 11.69
N HIS A 80 16.51 -21.22 10.48
CA HIS A 80 17.34 -21.45 9.30
C HIS A 80 18.54 -20.49 9.20
N PHE A 81 18.58 -19.41 9.97
CA PHE A 81 19.68 -18.44 9.93
C PHE A 81 20.94 -18.92 10.67
N GLY A 82 20.92 -20.11 11.29
CA GLY A 82 22.09 -20.72 11.92
C GLY A 82 22.57 -19.98 13.18
N THR A 83 21.71 -19.17 13.79
CA THR A 83 22.00 -18.42 15.02
C THR A 83 21.52 -19.18 16.25
N ASN A 84 22.32 -19.22 17.31
CA ASN A 84 21.92 -19.77 18.61
C ASN A 84 21.10 -18.77 19.46
N GLU A 85 20.89 -17.56 18.96
CA GLU A 85 20.12 -16.52 19.64
C GLU A 85 18.63 -16.64 19.31
N PRO A 86 17.73 -16.42 20.30
CA PRO A 86 16.30 -16.37 20.05
C PRO A 86 15.96 -15.20 19.11
N CYS A 87 14.93 -15.38 18.27
CA CYS A 87 14.46 -14.31 17.39
C CYS A 87 14.07 -13.09 18.23
N THR A 88 14.63 -11.92 17.89
CA THR A 88 14.34 -10.66 18.59
C THR A 88 12.92 -10.15 18.33
N TYR A 89 12.32 -10.57 17.20
CA TYR A 89 10.99 -10.15 16.77
C TYR A 89 10.01 -11.31 16.98
N TYR A 90 8.87 -11.03 17.63
CA TYR A 90 7.80 -12.01 17.84
C TYR A 90 6.46 -11.41 17.42
N PHE A 91 5.72 -12.10 16.55
CA PHE A 91 4.38 -11.70 16.13
C PHE A 91 3.33 -12.64 16.73
N SER A 92 2.23 -12.09 17.26
CA SER A 92 1.13 -12.91 17.75
C SER A 92 0.40 -13.57 16.57
N ALA A 93 -0.18 -14.75 16.81
CA ALA A 93 -0.99 -15.45 15.81
C ALA A 93 -2.16 -14.59 15.29
N GLU A 94 -2.75 -13.77 16.15
CA GLU A 94 -3.79 -12.79 15.78
C GLU A 94 -3.27 -11.75 14.79
N LYS A 95 -2.07 -11.19 15.03
CA LYS A 95 -1.47 -10.19 14.14
C LYS A 95 -1.06 -10.79 12.79
N ILE A 96 -0.57 -12.02 12.77
CA ILE A 96 -0.24 -12.75 11.53
C ILE A 96 -1.52 -13.03 10.72
N GLN A 97 -2.59 -13.48 11.38
CA GLN A 97 -3.87 -13.72 10.73
C GLN A 97 -4.44 -12.42 10.14
N GLN A 98 -4.45 -11.34 10.91
CA GLN A 98 -4.90 -10.03 10.44
C GLN A 98 -4.09 -9.55 9.22
N HIS A 99 -2.75 -9.66 9.28
CA HIS A 99 -1.89 -9.28 8.15
C HIS A 99 -2.21 -10.09 6.88
N SER A 100 -2.48 -11.39 7.02
CA SER A 100 -2.86 -12.25 5.87
C SER A 100 -4.19 -11.84 5.22
N GLU A 101 -5.17 -11.43 6.04
CA GLU A 101 -6.47 -10.95 5.57
C GLU A 101 -6.35 -9.56 4.90
N GLU A 102 -5.51 -8.71 5.47
CA GLU A 102 -5.17 -7.40 4.91
C GLU A 102 -4.43 -7.50 3.58
N ILE A 103 -3.51 -8.46 3.41
CA ILE A 103 -2.84 -8.74 2.12
C ILE A 103 -3.88 -9.09 1.05
N GLU A 104 -4.83 -9.95 1.35
CA GLU A 104 -5.86 -10.34 0.39
C GLU A 104 -6.76 -9.15 0.02
N SER A 105 -7.13 -8.32 1.02
CA SER A 105 -7.91 -7.11 0.81
C SER A 105 -7.17 -6.03 0.01
N PHE A 106 -5.88 -5.83 0.31
CA PHE A 106 -5.01 -4.88 -0.37
C PHE A 106 -4.73 -5.31 -1.81
N ASN A 107 -4.43 -6.59 -2.05
CA ASN A 107 -4.25 -7.14 -3.39
C ASN A 107 -5.51 -6.95 -4.24
N LYS A 108 -6.69 -7.28 -3.69
CA LYS A 108 -7.98 -7.04 -4.36
C LYS A 108 -8.18 -5.56 -4.72
N SER A 109 -7.85 -4.65 -3.80
CA SER A 109 -7.97 -3.20 -4.00
C SER A 109 -6.99 -2.65 -5.05
N GLN A 110 -5.78 -3.19 -5.10
CA GLN A 110 -4.77 -2.83 -6.11
C GLN A 110 -5.15 -3.33 -7.50
N GLU A 111 -5.57 -4.60 -7.63
CA GLU A 111 -6.09 -5.16 -8.88
C GLU A 111 -7.27 -4.36 -9.40
N PHE A 112 -8.15 -3.96 -8.48
CA PHE A 112 -9.28 -3.10 -8.79
C PHE A 112 -8.82 -1.74 -9.35
N CYS A 113 -7.91 -1.04 -8.67
CA CYS A 113 -7.38 0.23 -9.15
C CYS A 113 -6.75 0.10 -10.54
N LYS A 114 -6.08 -1.02 -10.83
CA LYS A 114 -5.53 -1.32 -12.16
C LYS A 114 -6.60 -1.51 -13.22
N LYS A 115 -7.74 -2.13 -12.90
CA LYS A 115 -8.86 -2.31 -13.86
C LYS A 115 -9.48 -0.99 -14.28
N LEU A 116 -9.52 -0.01 -13.38
CA LEU A 116 -9.99 1.34 -13.70
C LEU A 116 -8.93 2.20 -14.41
N GLN A 117 -7.66 1.82 -14.29
CA GLN A 117 -6.55 2.52 -14.91
C GLN A 117 -6.65 2.40 -16.44
N GLY A 118 -6.93 3.52 -17.11
CA GLY A 118 -7.16 3.59 -18.57
C GLY A 118 -8.63 3.61 -18.99
N ILE A 119 -9.58 3.36 -18.07
CA ILE A 119 -11.02 3.59 -18.29
C ILE A 119 -11.39 5.00 -17.82
N LEU A 120 -10.86 5.36 -16.64
CA LEU A 120 -10.94 6.70 -16.10
C LEU A 120 -9.68 7.47 -16.49
N ASN A 121 -9.86 8.75 -16.79
CA ASN A 121 -8.76 9.67 -17.02
C ASN A 121 -8.04 10.00 -15.70
N ASP A 122 -6.97 10.78 -15.82
CA ASP A 122 -6.16 11.25 -14.70
C ASP A 122 -6.87 12.23 -13.76
N GLU A 123 -8.19 12.42 -13.92
CA GLU A 123 -9.05 13.18 -13.01
C GLU A 123 -10.19 12.33 -12.42
N GLY A 124 -10.41 11.11 -12.94
CA GLY A 124 -11.37 10.14 -12.40
C GLY A 124 -12.68 10.12 -13.19
N TYR A 125 -12.68 10.80 -14.33
CA TYR A 125 -13.80 10.84 -15.26
C TYR A 125 -13.63 9.79 -16.34
N ALA A 126 -14.72 9.13 -16.71
CA ALA A 126 -14.78 8.32 -17.91
C ALA A 126 -15.01 9.24 -19.13
N SER A 127 -14.38 8.92 -20.25
CA SER A 127 -14.78 9.49 -21.54
C SER A 127 -16.14 8.92 -21.96
N ASN A 128 -16.82 9.55 -22.93
CA ASN A 128 -18.08 9.00 -23.45
C ASN A 128 -17.90 7.56 -23.97
N GLU A 129 -16.78 7.29 -24.66
CA GLU A 129 -16.44 5.97 -25.20
C GLU A 129 -16.16 4.92 -24.11
N SER A 130 -15.65 5.34 -22.95
CA SER A 130 -15.35 4.45 -21.82
C SER A 130 -16.42 4.45 -20.72
N PHE A 131 -17.50 5.23 -20.88
CA PHE A 131 -18.53 5.46 -19.87
C PHE A 131 -19.30 4.18 -19.53
N THR A 132 -19.80 3.47 -20.54
CA THR A 132 -20.54 2.21 -20.34
C THR A 132 -19.70 1.18 -19.60
N LYS A 133 -18.42 1.04 -19.99
CA LYS A 133 -17.48 0.13 -19.34
C LYS A 133 -17.15 0.54 -17.91
N ALA A 134 -17.11 1.84 -17.63
CA ALA A 134 -16.93 2.35 -16.26
C ALA A 134 -18.15 2.01 -15.39
N VAL A 135 -19.36 2.22 -15.90
CA VAL A 135 -20.62 1.91 -15.20
C VAL A 135 -20.73 0.42 -14.91
N GLU A 136 -20.44 -0.46 -15.87
CA GLU A 136 -20.43 -1.93 -15.67
C GLU A 136 -19.50 -2.34 -14.53
N ILE A 137 -18.26 -1.84 -14.51
CA ILE A 137 -17.29 -2.17 -13.45
C ILE A 137 -17.77 -1.65 -12.10
N LEU A 138 -18.36 -0.45 -12.05
CA LEU A 138 -18.89 0.13 -10.82
C LEU A 138 -20.12 -0.63 -10.30
N ALA A 139 -20.96 -1.17 -11.19
CA ALA A 139 -22.10 -2.01 -10.83
C ALA A 139 -21.65 -3.32 -10.20
N ASP A 140 -20.67 -4.01 -10.79
CA ASP A 140 -20.07 -5.22 -10.23
C ASP A 140 -19.51 -4.97 -8.82
N LEU A 141 -18.79 -3.86 -8.63
CA LEU A 141 -18.25 -3.49 -7.32
C LEU A 141 -19.32 -3.18 -6.30
N ARG A 142 -20.36 -2.46 -6.72
CA ARG A 142 -21.49 -2.17 -5.85
C ARG A 142 -22.09 -3.48 -5.33
N GLN A 143 -22.26 -4.47 -6.21
CA GLN A 143 -22.76 -5.78 -5.83
C GLN A 143 -21.84 -6.50 -4.84
N VAL A 144 -20.52 -6.50 -5.09
CA VAL A 144 -19.53 -7.10 -4.18
C VAL A 144 -19.51 -6.38 -2.83
N GLY A 145 -19.53 -5.05 -2.82
CA GLY A 145 -19.53 -4.22 -1.62
C GLY A 145 -20.75 -4.46 -0.75
N LEU A 146 -21.94 -4.47 -1.35
CA LEU A 146 -23.18 -4.80 -0.65
C LEU A 146 -23.15 -6.20 -0.06
N ASN A 147 -22.63 -7.20 -0.78
CA ASN A 147 -22.55 -8.57 -0.29
C ASN A 147 -21.59 -8.74 0.92
N ARG A 148 -20.56 -7.88 1.04
CA ARG A 148 -19.57 -7.95 2.13
C ARG A 148 -19.95 -7.10 3.34
N LEU A 149 -20.49 -5.90 3.12
CA LEU A 149 -20.81 -4.95 4.19
C LEU A 149 -22.08 -5.34 4.95
N LYS A 150 -22.15 -4.96 6.23
CA LYS A 150 -23.30 -5.22 7.11
C LYS A 150 -23.63 -3.98 7.95
N GLY A 151 -24.87 -3.92 8.46
CA GLY A 151 -25.30 -2.86 9.37
C GLY A 151 -25.27 -1.46 8.74
N GLU A 152 -24.92 -0.46 9.55
CA GLU A 152 -24.92 0.96 9.14
C GLU A 152 -23.95 1.27 7.99
N GLU A 153 -22.82 0.57 7.92
CA GLU A 153 -21.85 0.72 6.82
C GLU A 153 -22.44 0.27 5.48
N ARG A 154 -23.23 -0.81 5.48
CA ARG A 154 -23.93 -1.26 4.27
C ARG A 154 -24.96 -0.24 3.81
N CYS A 155 -25.78 0.28 4.73
CA CYS A 155 -26.81 1.27 4.38
C CYS A 155 -26.17 2.53 3.78
N ARG A 156 -25.09 3.03 4.39
CA ARG A 156 -24.37 4.21 3.88
C ARG A 156 -23.78 3.94 2.50
N PHE A 157 -23.14 2.79 2.31
CA PHE A 157 -22.56 2.40 1.03
C PHE A 157 -23.64 2.25 -0.05
N GLU A 158 -24.80 1.70 0.29
CA GLU A 158 -25.95 1.57 -0.60
C GLU A 158 -26.46 2.93 -1.08
N ASP A 159 -26.62 3.90 -0.17
CA ASP A 159 -27.04 5.27 -0.47
C ASP A 159 -26.01 6.00 -1.33
N GLU A 160 -24.72 5.91 -0.99
CA GLU A 160 -23.62 6.58 -1.71
C GLU A 160 -23.40 6.02 -3.11
N THR A 161 -23.80 4.77 -3.36
CA THR A 161 -23.63 4.07 -4.66
C THR A 161 -24.94 3.89 -5.43
N TRP A 162 -26.06 4.44 -4.93
CA TRP A 162 -27.39 4.28 -5.54
C TRP A 162 -27.44 4.72 -7.01
N TRP A 163 -26.73 5.81 -7.34
CA TRP A 163 -26.67 6.40 -8.68
C TRP A 163 -26.21 5.41 -9.77
N VAL A 164 -25.47 4.36 -9.44
CA VAL A 164 -25.02 3.34 -10.41
C VAL A 164 -26.23 2.59 -10.99
N VAL A 165 -27.26 2.35 -10.18
CA VAL A 165 -28.50 1.64 -10.59
C VAL A 165 -29.37 2.54 -11.48
N ASP A 166 -29.37 3.84 -11.22
CA ASP A 166 -30.11 4.83 -12.00
C ASP A 166 -29.56 4.94 -13.45
N LEU A 167 -28.24 4.81 -13.59
CA LEU A 167 -27.55 4.84 -14.88
C LEU A 167 -27.77 3.58 -15.73
N GLU A 168 -28.07 2.42 -15.14
CA GLU A 168 -28.42 1.20 -15.89
C GLU A 168 -29.86 1.24 -16.44
N GLY A 169 -30.77 1.95 -15.78
CA GLY A 169 -32.19 2.07 -16.17
C GLY A 169 -32.45 3.08 -17.29
N HIS A 170 -31.57 4.06 -17.46
CA HIS A 170 -31.61 5.04 -18.53
C HIS A 170 -30.58 4.68 -19.60
N GLY A 171 -30.96 3.77 -20.51
CA GLY A 171 -30.20 3.55 -21.74
C GLY A 171 -30.01 4.88 -22.49
N VAL A 172 -28.75 5.28 -22.66
CA VAL A 172 -28.34 6.37 -23.55
C VAL A 172 -28.51 5.94 -25.00
#